data_AF-A0A2W6BBK0-F1
#
_entry.id   AF-A0A2W6BBK0-F1
#
_cell.length_a   1.000
_cell.length_b   1.000
_cell.length_c   1.000
_cell.angle_alpha   90.00
_cell.angle_beta   90.00
_cell.angle_gamma   90.00
#
_symmetry.space_group_name_H-M   'P 1'
#
loop_
_entity.id
_entity.type
_entity.pdbx_description
1 polymer ?
#
loop_
_entity_poly.entity_id
_entity_poly.type
_entity_poly.pdbx_seq_one_letter_code
_entity_poly.pdbx_strand_id
1 'polypeptide(L)' 'MSQLDREGIAYTAVDIEQDSQAAEFVSSVNGGNQTVPTVKLPNGNVLTNPSVAQLKAALQ' A
#
# COMPACT_ATOMS: atom_id res chain seq x y z
N MET A 1 -6.71 -16.01 2.17
CA MET A 1 -7.22 -14.92 3.03
C MET A 1 -6.04 -14.13 3.54
N SER A 2 -5.91 -12.90 3.05
CA SER A 2 -4.90 -11.94 3.48
C SER A 2 -5.18 -11.50 4.92
N GLN A 3 -4.18 -10.91 5.57
CA GLN A 3 -4.36 -10.36 6.92
C GLN A 3 -5.32 -9.15 6.90
N LEU A 4 -5.48 -8.47 5.77
CA LEU A 4 -6.46 -7.39 5.57
C LEU A 4 -7.88 -7.92 5.47
N ASP A 5 -8.09 -9.05 4.77
CA ASP A 5 -9.40 -9.71 4.66
C ASP A 5 -9.95 -10.09 6.04
N ARG A 6 -9.10 -10.65 6.90
CA ARG A 6 -9.47 -11.06 8.26
C ARG A 6 -9.90 -9.89 9.13
N GLU A 7 -9.38 -8.72 8.83
CA GLU A 7 -9.63 -7.50 9.58
C GLU A 7 -10.76 -6.66 8.96
N GLY A 8 -11.40 -7.15 7.91
CA GLY A 8 -12.50 -6.46 7.22
C GLY A 8 -12.06 -5.19 6.50
N ILE A 9 -10.77 -5.05 6.20
CA ILE A 9 -10.22 -3.87 5.53
C ILE A 9 -10.36 -4.08 4.03
N ALA A 10 -11.20 -3.29 3.38
CA ALA A 10 -11.30 -3.27 1.93
C ALA A 10 -10.03 -2.65 1.32
N TYR A 11 -9.51 -3.28 0.27
CA TYR A 11 -8.35 -2.80 -0.47
C TYR A 11 -8.50 -3.12 -1.96
N THR A 12 -7.82 -2.32 -2.78
CA THR A 12 -7.61 -2.61 -4.20
C THR A 12 -6.19 -3.09 -4.38
N ALA A 13 -6.01 -4.34 -4.79
CA ALA A 13 -4.70 -4.85 -5.14
C ALA A 13 -4.29 -4.28 -6.52
N VAL A 14 -3.12 -3.66 -6.58
CA VAL A 14 -2.51 -3.16 -7.82
C VAL A 14 -1.18 -3.86 -7.98
N ASP A 15 -1.00 -4.52 -9.13
CA ASP A 15 0.24 -5.18 -9.49
C ASP A 15 1.15 -4.21 -10.25
N ILE A 16 2.23 -3.78 -9.60
CA ILE A 16 3.17 -2.81 -10.17
C ILE A 16 4.01 -3.39 -11.31
N GLU A 17 4.08 -4.72 -11.46
CA GLU A 17 4.78 -5.34 -12.58
C GLU A 17 3.97 -5.20 -13.88
N GLN A 18 2.65 -5.02 -13.77
CA GLN A 18 1.74 -4.88 -14.91
C GLN A 18 1.28 -3.43 -15.11
N ASP A 19 1.40 -2.57 -14.09
CA ASP A 19 1.07 -1.15 -14.16
C ASP A 19 2.31 -0.29 -13.96
N SER A 20 2.85 0.24 -15.06
CA SER A 20 4.01 1.10 -15.05
C SER A 20 3.79 2.41 -14.26
N GLN A 21 2.56 2.94 -14.24
CA GLN A 21 2.25 4.15 -13.47
C GLN A 21 2.26 3.84 -11.97
N ALA A 22 1.76 2.67 -11.57
CA ALA A 22 1.85 2.23 -10.18
C ALA A 22 3.31 1.99 -9.76
N ALA A 23 4.13 1.42 -10.64
CA ALA A 23 5.56 1.21 -10.41
C ALA A 23 6.33 2.54 -10.23
N GLU A 24 6.03 3.54 -11.06
CA GLU A 24 6.57 4.90 -10.94
C GLU A 24 6.12 5.56 -9.65
N PHE A 25 4.84 5.43 -9.29
CA PHE A 25 4.31 5.94 -8.02
C PHE A 25 5.05 5.33 -6.83
N VAL A 26 5.17 3.99 -6.78
CA VAL A 26 5.88 3.28 -5.70
C VAL A 26 7.34 3.70 -5.64
N SER A 27 8.02 3.84 -6.79
CA SER A 27 9.39 4.34 -6.84
C SER A 27 9.50 5.77 -6.28
N SER A 28 8.59 6.66 -6.67
CA SER A 28 8.61 8.08 -6.26
C SER A 28 8.45 8.28 -4.75
N VAL A 29 7.59 7.49 -4.10
CA VAL A 29 7.32 7.59 -2.65
C VAL A 29 8.39 6.88 -1.80
N ASN A 30 9.22 6.06 -2.42
CA ASN A 30 10.24 5.23 -1.76
C ASN A 30 11.68 5.60 -2.15
N GLY A 31 11.89 6.82 -2.64
CA GLY A 31 13.22 7.32 -2.98
C GLY A 31 13.90 6.55 -4.11
N GLY A 32 13.15 6.11 -5.12
CA GLY A 32 13.63 5.35 -6.27
C GLY A 32 13.37 3.84 -6.16
N ASN A 33 13.04 3.32 -4.97
CA ASN A 33 12.88 1.89 -4.75
C ASN A 33 11.46 1.41 -5.04
N GLN A 34 11.29 0.28 -5.71
CA GLN A 34 9.98 -0.36 -5.90
C GLN A 34 9.62 -1.28 -4.73
N THR A 35 9.65 -0.73 -3.51
CA THR A 35 9.42 -1.52 -2.29
C THR A 35 7.94 -1.89 -2.16
N VAL A 36 7.67 -3.19 -2.03
CA VAL A 36 6.33 -3.73 -1.78
C VAL A 36 6.31 -4.47 -0.43
N PRO A 37 5.17 -4.48 0.29
CA PRO A 37 3.92 -3.79 -0.02
C PRO A 37 3.98 -2.28 0.26
N THR A 38 3.53 -1.45 -0.68
CA THR A 38 3.29 -0.02 -0.47
C THR A 38 1.79 0.24 -0.49
N VAL A 39 1.26 0.93 0.51
CA VAL A 39 -0.19 1.18 0.64
C VAL A 39 -0.46 2.68 0.62
N LYS A 40 -1.33 3.08 -0.31
CA LYS A 40 -1.88 4.44 -0.36
C LYS A 40 -3.21 4.46 0.39
N LEU A 41 -3.31 5.34 1.38
CA LEU A 41 -4.50 5.55 2.18
C LEU A 41 -5.46 6.55 1.50
N PRO A 42 -6.77 6.53 1.85
CA PRO A 42 -7.75 7.45 1.25
C PRO A 42 -7.46 8.94 1.50
N ASN A 43 -6.77 9.25 2.61
CA ASN A 43 -6.33 10.60 2.96
C ASN A 43 -5.09 11.06 2.18
N GLY A 44 -4.60 10.26 1.23
CA GLY A 44 -3.41 10.55 0.42
C GLY A 44 -2.09 10.18 1.07
N ASN A 45 -2.08 9.77 2.35
CA ASN A 45 -0.87 9.30 3.00
C ASN A 45 -0.42 7.95 2.42
N VAL A 46 0.88 7.69 2.46
CA VAL A 46 1.48 6.48 1.90
C VAL A 46 2.32 5.79 2.95
N LEU A 47 2.12 4.49 3.09
CA LEU A 47 2.85 3.65 4.02
C LEU A 47 3.64 2.60 3.26
N THR A 48 4.93 2.52 3.54
CA THR A 48 5.84 1.55 2.92
C THR A 48 6.10 0.41 3.88
N ASN A 49 5.81 -0.81 3.44
CA ASN A 49 5.87 -2.03 4.22
C ASN A 49 5.19 -1.94 5.61
N PRO A 50 3.93 -1.45 5.71
CA PRO A 50 3.27 -1.31 7.00
C PRO A 50 2.83 -2.66 7.56
N SER A 51 2.83 -2.74 8.88
CA SER A 51 2.05 -3.76 9.59
C SER A 51 0.55 -3.46 9.52
N VAL A 52 -0.28 -4.50 9.71
CA VAL A 52 -1.75 -4.34 9.75
C VAL A 52 -2.21 -3.44 10.91
N ALA A 53 -1.49 -3.46 12.05
CA ALA A 53 -1.77 -2.55 13.16
C ALA A 53 -1.55 -1.08 12.77
N GLN A 54 -0.48 -0.77 12.03
CA GLN A 54 -0.23 0.58 11.52
C GLN A 54 -1.28 1.01 10.49
N LEU A 55 -1.69 0.11 9.60
CA LEU A 55 -2.77 0.37 8.65
C LEU A 55 -4.09 0.69 9.35
N LYS A 56 -4.48 -0.10 10.35
CA LYS A 56 -5.68 0.15 11.15
C LYS A 56 -5.63 1.50 11.84
N ALA A 57 -4.52 1.80 12.51
CA ALA A 57 -4.36 3.08 13.21
C ALA A 57 -4.44 4.28 12.26
N ALA A 58 -3.99 4.13 11.02
CA ALA A 58 -4.03 5.18 10.01
C ALA A 58 -5.39 5.31 9.28
N LEU A 59 -6.30 4.36 9.48
CA LEU A 59 -7.67 4.36 8.96
C LEU A 59 -8.72 4.83 9.99
N GLN A 60 -8.32 5.01 11.25
CA GLN A 60 -9.18 5.58 12.31
C GLN A 60 -9.20 7.11 12.24
#